data_AF-A0A850BR28-F1
#
_entry.id   AF-A0A850BR28-F1
#
_cell.length_a   1.000
_cell.length_b   1.000
_cell.length_c   1.000
_cell.angle_alpha   90.00
_cell.angle_beta   90.00
_cell.angle_gamma   90.00
#
_symmetry.space_group_name_H-M   'P 1'
#
loop_
_entity.id
_entity.type
_entity.pdbx_description
1 polymer ?
#
loop_
_entity_poly.entity_id
_entity_poly.type
_entity_poly.pdbx_seq_one_letter_code
_entity_poly.pdbx_strand_id
1 'polypeptide(L)'
;MAGDPKNPVVGDFVFDGSEFAAYTQDLPHGACQGMLTAREGYLDAAGELIVNQPAFGAKAGIHDQEITELATCNERIARIDAFLPALLKAVEVLTETRYLLDDRRQRIVLDAAKSVDRRALKNPDLLAKYEKVRAYRSAAAKKAVKSREKNAAEIPQPGAQSGENPVA
;
A
#
# COMPACT_ATOMS: atom_id res chain seq x y z
N MET A 1 -27.70 5.10 -5.72
CA MET A 1 -27.86 6.56 -5.90
C MET A 1 -26.45 7.10 -5.93
N ALA A 2 -25.98 7.64 -7.05
CA ALA A 2 -24.64 8.24 -7.07
C ALA A 2 -24.67 9.48 -6.17
N GLY A 3 -23.78 9.54 -5.19
CA GLY A 3 -23.58 10.72 -4.35
C GLY A 3 -23.08 11.91 -5.18
N ASP A 4 -22.91 13.06 -4.54
CA ASP A 4 -22.27 14.22 -5.16
C ASP A 4 -20.78 13.90 -5.40
N PRO A 5 -20.31 13.84 -6.67
CA PRO A 5 -18.93 13.47 -6.98
C PRO A 5 -17.88 14.42 -6.38
N LYS A 6 -18.26 15.67 -6.07
CA LYS A 6 -17.38 16.66 -5.43
C LYS A 6 -17.30 16.51 -3.91
N ASN A 7 -18.24 15.77 -3.32
CA ASN A 7 -18.29 15.45 -1.91
C ASN A 7 -18.52 13.94 -1.74
N PRO A 8 -17.56 13.12 -2.22
CA PRO A 8 -17.70 11.66 -2.21
C PRO A 8 -17.73 11.15 -0.78
N VAL A 9 -18.55 10.14 -0.53
CA VAL A 9 -18.57 9.42 0.75
C VAL A 9 -17.95 8.05 0.59
N VAL A 10 -17.57 7.45 1.72
CA VAL A 10 -17.01 6.10 1.74
C VAL A 10 -17.98 5.11 1.07
N GLY A 11 -17.49 4.41 0.04
CA GLY A 11 -18.26 3.48 -0.78
C GLY A 11 -18.58 3.99 -2.19
N ASP A 12 -18.39 5.29 -2.44
CA ASP A 12 -18.49 5.85 -3.79
C ASP A 12 -17.30 5.43 -4.67
N PHE A 13 -17.55 5.40 -5.99
CA PHE A 13 -16.54 5.12 -7.03
C PHE A 13 -16.52 6.18 -8.14
N VAL A 14 -17.27 7.27 -7.95
CA VAL A 14 -17.28 8.42 -8.85
C VAL A 14 -16.72 9.61 -8.06
N PHE A 15 -15.59 10.12 -8.50
CA PHE A 15 -14.85 11.18 -7.82
C PHE A 15 -14.62 12.34 -8.79
N ASP A 16 -14.98 13.56 -8.40
CA ASP A 16 -14.64 14.80 -9.10
C ASP A 16 -13.72 15.65 -8.22
N GLY A 17 -12.42 15.50 -8.44
CA GLY A 17 -11.37 16.26 -7.76
C GLY A 17 -10.90 17.50 -8.52
N SER A 18 -11.67 18.00 -9.50
CA SER A 18 -11.26 19.13 -10.35
C SER A 18 -10.90 20.39 -9.55
N GLU A 19 -11.51 20.61 -8.38
CA GLU A 19 -11.17 21.73 -7.49
C GLU A 19 -9.72 21.72 -7.01
N PHE A 20 -9.14 20.53 -6.82
CA PHE A 20 -7.78 20.38 -6.28
C PHE A 20 -6.70 20.75 -7.30
N ALA A 21 -7.01 20.70 -8.59
CA ALA A 21 -6.04 20.98 -9.67
C ALA A 21 -5.47 22.41 -9.60
N ALA A 22 -6.17 23.33 -8.94
CA ALA A 22 -5.71 24.71 -8.77
C ALA A 22 -4.56 24.86 -7.75
N TYR A 23 -4.33 23.87 -6.87
CA TYR A 23 -3.38 24.02 -5.76
C TYR A 23 -2.61 22.76 -5.35
N THR A 24 -2.91 21.60 -5.93
CA THR A 24 -2.12 20.39 -5.65
C THR A 24 -0.73 20.45 -6.29
N GLN A 25 0.25 19.91 -5.59
CA GLN A 25 1.62 19.79 -6.05
C GLN A 25 2.10 18.36 -5.86
N ASP A 26 2.73 17.80 -6.89
CA ASP A 26 3.44 16.54 -6.79
C ASP A 26 4.83 16.80 -6.19
N LEU A 27 4.97 16.55 -4.89
CA LEU A 27 6.20 16.81 -4.17
C LEU A 27 7.22 15.69 -4.45
N PRO A 28 8.51 16.01 -4.67
CA PRO A 28 9.50 14.99 -4.92
C PRO A 28 9.69 14.07 -3.70
N HIS A 29 10.20 12.86 -3.94
CA HIS A 29 10.41 11.89 -2.89
C HIS A 29 11.27 12.47 -1.74
N GLY A 30 10.76 12.38 -0.52
CA GLY A 30 11.42 12.90 0.68
C GLY A 30 11.14 14.38 0.98
N ALA A 31 10.48 15.15 0.11
CA ALA A 31 10.18 16.56 0.35
C ALA A 31 9.27 16.81 1.57
N CYS A 32 8.46 15.83 1.97
CA CYS A 32 7.65 15.91 3.17
C CYS A 32 8.46 15.79 4.48
N GLN A 33 9.74 15.41 4.40
CA GLN A 33 10.59 15.29 5.59
C GLN A 33 10.90 16.67 6.17
N GLY A 34 10.69 16.84 7.48
CA GLY A 34 10.93 18.10 8.18
C GLY A 34 9.80 19.13 8.06
N MET A 35 8.71 18.82 7.33
CA MET A 35 7.51 19.66 7.35
C MET A 35 6.89 19.68 8.75
N LEU A 36 6.36 20.84 9.14
CA LEU A 36 5.68 21.01 10.41
C LEU A 36 4.32 20.30 10.37
N THR A 37 3.95 19.72 11.50
CA THR A 37 2.62 19.13 11.71
C THR A 37 1.92 19.91 12.82
N ALA A 38 0.62 20.16 12.65
CA ALA A 38 -0.20 20.78 13.67
C ALA A 38 -0.08 19.97 14.98
N ARG A 39 0.11 20.69 16.08
CA ARG A 39 0.18 20.11 17.43
C ARG A 39 -1.10 20.46 18.19
N GLU A 40 -1.24 19.87 19.36
CA GLU A 40 -2.28 20.27 20.31
C GLU A 40 -2.26 21.79 20.53
N GLY A 41 -3.45 22.40 20.53
CA GLY A 41 -3.63 23.86 20.65
C GLY A 41 -3.47 24.66 19.34
N TYR A 42 -3.14 24.03 18.20
CA TYR A 42 -2.97 24.76 16.93
C TYR A 42 -4.25 25.50 16.50
N LEU A 43 -5.41 24.85 16.58
CA LEU A 43 -6.68 25.46 16.16
C LEU A 43 -7.04 26.67 17.04
N ASP A 44 -6.77 26.59 18.34
CA ASP A 44 -7.01 27.70 19.27
C ASP A 44 -6.08 28.88 18.95
N ALA A 45 -4.78 28.61 18.72
CA ALA A 45 -3.81 29.64 18.34
C ALA A 45 -4.14 30.29 16.98
N ALA A 46 -4.55 29.49 15.99
CA ALA A 46 -4.97 30.01 14.69
C ALA A 46 -6.25 30.85 14.81
N GLY A 47 -7.21 30.41 15.62
CA GLY A 47 -8.43 31.17 15.92
C GLY A 47 -8.14 32.50 16.61
N GLU A 48 -7.23 32.51 17.58
CA GLU A 48 -6.80 33.73 18.27
C GLU A 48 -6.20 34.74 17.31
N LEU A 49 -5.31 34.31 16.40
CA LEU A 49 -4.72 35.16 15.37
C LEU A 49 -5.80 35.82 14.50
N ILE A 50 -6.77 35.04 14.02
CA ILE A 50 -7.85 35.53 13.15
C ILE A 50 -8.73 36.56 13.90
N VAL A 51 -9.10 36.28 15.15
CA VAL A 51 -9.96 37.15 15.95
C VAL A 51 -9.27 38.45 16.35
N ASN A 52 -7.98 38.39 16.71
CA ASN A 52 -7.24 39.56 17.20
C ASN A 52 -6.67 40.43 16.08
N GLN A 53 -6.56 39.91 14.85
CA GLN A 53 -5.96 40.63 13.72
C GLN A 53 -6.53 42.05 13.52
N PRO A 54 -7.87 42.28 13.49
CA PRO A 54 -8.41 43.61 13.20
C PRO A 54 -8.02 44.68 14.24
N ALA A 55 -7.79 44.27 15.48
CA ALA A 55 -7.50 45.19 16.59
C ALA A 55 -5.99 45.33 16.88
N PHE A 56 -5.22 44.26 16.70
CA PHE A 56 -3.84 44.17 17.16
C PHE A 56 -2.82 43.78 16.08
N GLY A 57 -3.26 43.35 14.89
CA GLY A 57 -2.37 42.86 13.83
C GLY A 57 -1.25 43.85 13.47
N ALA A 58 -1.61 45.11 13.21
CA ALA A 58 -0.64 46.16 12.90
C ALA A 58 0.37 46.42 14.03
N LYS A 59 -0.04 46.27 15.30
CA LYS A 59 0.87 46.42 16.45
C LYS A 59 1.78 45.20 16.63
N ALA A 60 1.29 44.02 16.27
CA ALA A 60 2.05 42.77 16.28
C ALA A 60 2.96 42.61 15.06
N GLY A 61 2.84 43.47 14.05
CA GLY A 61 3.58 43.38 12.80
C GLY A 61 3.08 42.29 11.86
N ILE A 62 1.84 41.82 12.03
CA ILE A 62 1.22 40.77 11.23
C ILE A 62 0.42 41.42 10.10
N HIS A 63 0.71 41.04 8.86
CA HIS A 63 0.05 41.58 7.68
C HIS A 63 -1.27 40.83 7.40
N ASP A 64 -2.30 41.56 6.93
CA ASP A 64 -3.62 40.95 6.63
C ASP A 64 -3.54 39.84 5.56
N GLN A 65 -2.52 39.91 4.71
CA GLN A 65 -2.22 38.86 3.73
C GLN A 65 -1.85 37.54 4.39
N GLU A 66 -1.11 37.55 5.50
CA GLU A 66 -0.72 36.32 6.23
C GLU A 66 -1.95 35.65 6.84
N ILE A 67 -2.90 36.43 7.36
CA ILE A 67 -4.17 35.92 7.88
C ILE A 67 -5.06 35.38 6.77
N THR A 68 -5.07 36.03 5.61
CA THR A 68 -5.78 35.54 4.42
C THR A 68 -5.18 34.22 3.92
N GLU A 69 -3.85 34.10 3.92
CA GLU A 69 -3.14 32.89 3.55
C GLU A 69 -3.41 31.75 4.55
N LEU A 70 -3.40 32.04 5.85
CA LEU A 70 -3.77 31.08 6.90
C LEU A 70 -5.19 30.55 6.70
N ALA A 71 -6.16 31.43 6.45
CA ALA A 71 -7.55 31.04 6.18
C ALA A 71 -7.66 30.14 4.93
N THR A 72 -6.97 30.54 3.85
CA THR A 72 -6.93 29.77 2.60
C THR A 72 -6.32 28.37 2.81
N CYS A 73 -5.23 28.26 3.57
CA CYS A 73 -4.61 26.98 3.91
C CYS A 73 -5.56 26.09 4.73
N ASN A 74 -6.22 26.65 5.74
CA ASN A 74 -7.18 25.91 6.57
C ASN A 74 -8.36 25.37 5.72
N GLU A 75 -8.92 26.19 4.83
CA GLU A 75 -10.00 25.77 3.94
C GLU A 75 -9.56 24.65 2.99
N ARG A 76 -8.38 24.77 2.36
CA ARG A 76 -7.84 23.76 1.44
C ARG A 76 -7.55 22.44 2.14
N ILE A 77 -6.98 22.49 3.35
CA ILE A 77 -6.73 21.30 4.17
C ILE A 77 -8.06 20.63 4.52
N ALA A 78 -9.05 21.39 5.00
CA ALA A 78 -10.36 20.84 5.33
C ALA A 78 -11.05 20.17 4.12
N ARG A 79 -10.90 20.74 2.91
CA ARG A 79 -11.39 20.12 1.67
C ARG A 79 -10.68 18.82 1.34
N ILE A 80 -9.36 18.77 1.47
CA ILE A 80 -8.58 17.54 1.29
C ILE A 80 -9.01 16.48 2.31
N ASP A 81 -9.10 16.84 3.58
CA ASP A 81 -9.45 15.92 4.68
C ASP A 81 -10.86 15.36 4.55
N ALA A 82 -11.80 16.14 4.01
CA ALA A 82 -13.15 15.66 3.72
C ALA A 82 -13.20 14.67 2.54
N PHE A 83 -12.37 14.88 1.52
CA PHE A 83 -12.39 14.09 0.27
C PHE A 83 -11.57 12.79 0.37
N LEU A 84 -10.44 12.85 1.06
CA LEU A 84 -9.43 11.79 1.09
C LEU A 84 -9.93 10.43 1.64
N PRO A 85 -10.79 10.34 2.67
CA PRO A 85 -11.24 9.06 3.21
C PRO A 85 -11.96 8.19 2.18
N ALA A 86 -12.77 8.79 1.30
CA ALA A 86 -13.49 8.07 0.26
C ALA A 86 -12.53 7.49 -0.79
N LEU A 87 -11.53 8.27 -1.23
CA LEU A 87 -10.48 7.81 -2.15
C LEU A 87 -9.66 6.66 -1.55
N LEU A 88 -9.21 6.82 -0.30
CA LEU A 88 -8.40 5.79 0.37
C LEU A 88 -9.16 4.46 0.46
N LYS A 89 -10.45 4.51 0.80
CA LYS A 89 -11.26 3.29 0.84
C LYS A 89 -11.46 2.67 -0.54
N ALA A 90 -11.66 3.47 -1.58
CA ALA A 90 -11.76 2.94 -2.94
C ALA A 90 -10.46 2.24 -3.38
N VAL A 91 -9.30 2.83 -3.07
CA VAL A 91 -7.98 2.21 -3.32
C VAL A 91 -7.84 0.89 -2.56
N GLU A 92 -8.24 0.86 -1.29
CA GLU A 92 -8.25 -0.37 -0.47
C GLU A 92 -9.10 -1.46 -1.12
N VAL A 93 -10.36 -1.17 -1.45
CA VAL A 93 -11.30 -2.14 -2.05
C VAL A 93 -10.78 -2.66 -3.39
N LEU A 94 -10.22 -1.79 -4.24
CA LEU A 94 -9.64 -2.21 -5.52
C LEU A 94 -8.41 -3.09 -5.32
N THR A 95 -7.59 -2.79 -4.32
CA THR A 95 -6.39 -3.56 -3.97
C THR A 95 -6.76 -4.95 -3.46
N GLU A 96 -7.72 -5.03 -2.54
CA GLU A 96 -8.25 -6.30 -2.02
C GLU A 96 -8.92 -7.13 -3.13
N THR A 97 -9.74 -6.49 -3.96
CA THR A 97 -10.39 -7.15 -5.10
C THR A 97 -9.36 -7.69 -6.07
N ARG A 98 -8.28 -6.94 -6.35
CA ARG A 98 -7.16 -7.43 -7.16
C ARG A 98 -6.55 -8.68 -6.56
N TYR A 99 -6.28 -8.73 -5.26
CA TYR A 99 -5.74 -9.92 -4.60
C TYR A 99 -6.70 -11.12 -4.66
N LEU A 100 -8.00 -10.89 -4.45
CA LEU A 100 -9.01 -11.94 -4.56
C LEU A 100 -9.07 -12.51 -5.99
N LEU A 101 -9.07 -11.65 -6.99
CA LEU A 101 -9.06 -12.06 -8.39
C LEU A 101 -7.74 -12.76 -8.76
N ASP A 102 -6.63 -12.34 -8.16
CA ASP A 102 -5.31 -12.95 -8.33
C ASP A 102 -5.27 -14.39 -7.78
N ASP A 103 -5.76 -14.60 -6.56
CA ASP A 103 -5.88 -15.94 -5.98
C ASP A 103 -6.80 -16.81 -6.85
N ARG A 104 -7.96 -16.28 -7.24
CA ARG A 104 -8.93 -17.01 -8.07
C ARG A 104 -8.33 -17.43 -9.41
N ARG A 105 -7.66 -16.53 -10.14
CA ARG A 105 -7.04 -16.86 -11.44
C ARG A 105 -5.95 -17.92 -11.27
N GLN A 106 -5.18 -17.88 -10.19
CA GLN A 106 -4.14 -18.87 -9.92
C GLN A 106 -4.75 -20.25 -9.61
N ARG A 107 -5.81 -20.32 -8.78
CA ARG A 107 -6.53 -21.57 -8.50
C ARG A 107 -7.07 -22.22 -9.76
N ILE A 108 -7.67 -21.44 -10.66
CA ILE A 108 -8.16 -21.93 -11.96
C ILE A 108 -7.03 -22.62 -12.74
N VAL A 109 -5.85 -21.99 -12.83
CA VAL A 109 -4.69 -22.58 -13.52
C VAL A 109 -4.21 -23.86 -12.84
N LEU A 110 -4.15 -23.88 -11.51
CA LEU A 110 -3.72 -25.06 -10.75
C LEU A 110 -4.69 -26.23 -10.89
N ASP A 111 -6.00 -25.97 -10.89
CA ASP A 111 -7.01 -27.00 -11.06
C ASP A 111 -7.08 -27.50 -12.51
N ALA A 112 -6.89 -26.60 -13.48
CA ALA A 112 -6.72 -26.99 -14.89
C ALA A 112 -5.51 -27.92 -15.06
N ALA A 113 -4.36 -27.62 -14.42
CA ALA A 113 -3.18 -28.48 -14.45
C ALA A 113 -3.49 -29.90 -13.91
N LYS A 114 -4.20 -30.00 -12.78
CA LYS A 114 -4.63 -31.31 -12.23
C LYS A 114 -5.55 -32.07 -13.19
N SER A 115 -6.45 -31.35 -13.86
CA SER A 115 -7.36 -31.93 -14.85
C SER A 115 -6.61 -32.46 -16.08
N VAL A 116 -5.63 -31.69 -16.59
CA VAL A 116 -4.73 -32.09 -17.67
C VAL A 116 -3.98 -33.37 -17.30
N ASP A 117 -3.33 -33.41 -16.13
CA ASP A 117 -2.58 -34.59 -15.68
C ASP A 117 -3.46 -35.84 -15.62
N ARG A 118 -4.71 -35.69 -15.13
CA ARG A 118 -5.67 -36.79 -15.05
C ARG A 118 -6.12 -37.29 -16.43
N ARG A 119 -6.41 -36.37 -17.36
CA ARG A 119 -6.88 -36.72 -18.71
C ARG A 119 -5.77 -37.25 -19.61
N ALA A 120 -4.53 -36.86 -19.33
CA ALA A 120 -3.35 -37.31 -20.05
C ALA A 120 -3.13 -38.83 -19.96
N LEU A 121 -3.65 -39.48 -18.91
CA LEU A 121 -3.65 -40.95 -18.79
C LEU A 121 -4.33 -41.63 -19.99
N LYS A 122 -5.30 -40.97 -20.62
CA LYS A 122 -6.00 -41.45 -21.82
C LYS A 122 -5.61 -40.71 -23.10
N ASN A 123 -4.96 -39.55 -22.99
CA ASN A 123 -4.60 -38.66 -24.10
C ASN A 123 -3.18 -38.11 -23.87
N PRO A 124 -2.12 -38.89 -24.18
CA PRO A 124 -0.76 -38.54 -23.79
C PRO A 124 -0.23 -37.23 -24.40
N ASP A 125 -0.77 -36.81 -25.56
CA ASP A 125 -0.41 -35.57 -26.25
C ASP A 125 -0.71 -34.30 -25.41
N LEU A 126 -1.64 -34.39 -24.47
CA LEU A 126 -1.96 -33.29 -23.55
C LEU A 126 -0.77 -32.88 -22.67
N LEU A 127 0.17 -33.80 -22.37
CA LEU A 127 1.33 -33.50 -21.53
C LEU A 127 2.25 -32.46 -22.17
N ALA A 128 2.49 -32.59 -23.48
CA ALA A 128 3.30 -31.66 -24.25
C ALA A 128 2.56 -30.34 -24.51
N LYS A 129 1.27 -30.41 -24.88
CA LYS A 129 0.47 -29.21 -25.19
C LYS A 129 0.26 -28.28 -23.99
N TYR A 130 0.23 -28.82 -22.76
CA TYR A 130 0.01 -28.05 -21.54
C TYR A 130 1.25 -27.99 -20.62
N GLU A 131 2.44 -28.16 -21.17
CA GLU A 131 3.71 -28.22 -20.41
C GLU A 131 3.85 -27.04 -19.43
N LYS A 132 3.61 -25.81 -19.89
CA LYS A 132 3.77 -24.59 -19.05
C LYS A 132 2.83 -24.56 -17.85
N VAL A 133 1.58 -24.99 -18.03
CA VAL A 133 0.56 -25.05 -16.96
C VAL A 133 0.96 -26.08 -15.91
N ARG A 134 1.44 -27.24 -16.35
CA ARG A 134 1.95 -28.30 -15.46
C ARG A 134 3.23 -27.86 -14.74
N ALA A 135 4.14 -27.20 -15.46
CA ALA A 135 5.37 -26.66 -14.90
C ALA A 135 5.07 -25.64 -13.79
N TYR A 136 4.12 -24.73 -14.02
CA TYR A 136 3.66 -23.75 -13.04
C TYR A 136 3.17 -24.43 -11.74
N ARG A 137 2.28 -25.43 -11.85
CA ARG A 137 1.81 -26.22 -10.69
C ARG A 137 2.97 -26.86 -9.91
N SER A 138 3.98 -27.37 -10.61
CA SER A 138 5.13 -28.04 -9.99
C SER A 138 6.18 -27.10 -9.40
N ALA A 139 6.13 -25.80 -9.71
CA ALA A 139 7.19 -24.85 -9.38
C ALA A 139 7.43 -24.71 -7.86
N ALA A 140 6.35 -24.69 -7.07
CA ALA A 140 6.45 -24.61 -5.61
C ALA A 140 7.12 -25.87 -5.01
N ALA A 141 6.72 -27.06 -5.48
CA ALA A 141 7.33 -28.32 -5.05
C ALA A 141 8.82 -28.39 -5.41
N LYS A 142 9.19 -27.99 -6.63
CA LYS A 142 10.59 -27.92 -7.08
C LYS A 142 11.43 -26.97 -6.21
N LYS A 143 10.89 -25.81 -5.85
CA LYS A 143 11.56 -24.87 -4.93
C LYS A 143 11.73 -25.45 -3.53
N ALA A 144 10.71 -26.11 -2.99
CA ALA A 144 10.77 -26.73 -1.68
C ALA A 144 11.82 -27.85 -1.61
N VAL A 145 11.92 -28.70 -2.64
CA VAL A 145 12.97 -29.72 -2.75
C VAL A 145 14.35 -29.07 -2.78
N LYS A 146 14.56 -28.08 -3.65
CA LYS A 146 15.84 -27.36 -3.74
C LYS A 146 16.25 -26.69 -2.42
N SER A 147 15.29 -26.18 -1.65
CA SER A 147 15.55 -25.59 -0.34
C SER A 147 15.95 -26.66 0.69
N ARG A 148 15.31 -27.84 0.69
CA ARG A 148 15.66 -28.95 1.59
C ARG A 148 17.06 -29.48 1.31
N GLU A 149 17.42 -29.62 0.03
CA GLU A 149 18.75 -30.05 -0.39
C GLU A 149 19.85 -29.09 0.08
N LYS A 150 19.62 -27.76 -0.04
CA LYS A 150 20.55 -26.75 0.47
C LYS A 150 20.71 -26.82 1.99
N ASN A 151 19.60 -26.88 2.72
CA ASN A 151 19.64 -26.95 4.17
C ASN A 151 20.33 -28.23 4.67
N ALA A 152 20.15 -29.36 3.97
CA ALA A 152 20.84 -30.61 4.29
C ALA A 152 22.36 -30.54 4.01
N ALA A 153 22.80 -29.74 3.04
CA ALA A 153 24.21 -29.50 2.73
C ALA A 153 24.88 -28.51 3.69
N GLU A 154 24.11 -27.66 4.37
CA GLU A 154 24.61 -26.64 5.31
C GLU A 154 24.61 -27.10 6.79
N ILE A 155 24.13 -28.31 7.11
CA ILE A 155 24.30 -28.90 8.45
C ILE A 155 25.78 -29.27 8.63
N PRO A 156 26.53 -28.64 9.57
CA PRO A 156 27.90 -29.04 9.86
C PRO A 156 27.87 -30.44 10.50
N GLN A 157 28.68 -31.37 9.99
CA GLN A 157 28.89 -32.66 10.65
C GLN A 157 29.42 -32.43 12.08
N PRO A 158 28.81 -33.04 13.12
CA PRO A 158 29.37 -32.97 14.46
C PRO A 158 30.75 -33.63 14.46
N GLY A 159 31.75 -32.87 14.89
CA GLY A 159 33.16 -33.23 14.81
C GLY A 159 33.48 -34.57 15.46
N ALA A 160 34.33 -35.32 14.77
CA ALA A 160 35.15 -36.36 15.36
C ALA A 160 36.04 -35.72 16.44
N GLN A 161 35.70 -35.90 17.71
CA GLN A 161 36.65 -35.72 18.81
C GLN A 161 37.47 -37.00 18.92
N SER A 162 38.59 -37.03 18.19
CA SER A 162 39.71 -37.92 18.47
C SER A 162 40.38 -37.48 19.77
N GLY A 163 40.72 -38.46 20.61
CA GLY A 163 41.07 -38.30 22.01
C GLY A 163 42.32 -37.49 22.31
N GLU A 164 42.37 -37.02 23.55
CA GLU A 164 43.59 -36.99 24.36
C GLU A 164 43.20 -36.92 25.83
N ASN A 165 43.53 -37.98 26.56
CA ASN A 165 43.63 -37.97 28.01
C ASN A 165 45.09 -37.59 28.30
N PRO A 166 45.34 -36.69 29.25
CA PRO A 166 46.42 -37.00 30.17
C PRO A 166 46.01 -36.81 31.63
N VAL A 167 46.46 -37.81 32.38
CA VAL A 167 46.50 -37.96 33.82
C VAL A 167 47.28 -36.83 34.47
N ALA A 168 46.75 -36.29 35.57
CA ALA A 168 47.50 -35.91 36.76
C ALA A 168 46.58 -36.06 37.98
#